data_AF-A0A958K023-F1
#
_entry.id   AF-A0A958K023-F1
#
_cell.length_a   1.000
_cell.length_b   1.000
_cell.length_c   1.000
_cell.angle_alpha   90.00
_cell.angle_beta   90.00
_cell.angle_gamma   90.00
#
_symmetry.space_group_name_H-M   'P 1'
#
loop_
_entity.id
_entity.type
_entity.pdbx_description
1 polymer ?
#
loop_
_entity_poly.entity_id
_entity_poly.type
_entity_poly.pdbx_seq_one_letter_code
_entity_poly.pdbx_strand_id
1 'polypeptide(L)'
;MNRPLARNDALLFLIFLVFGGWFFYGFTRTDPYLAAQTSWMLAKGLPLCGAVLYVLFLLLLLGLRTGYLSSSSFFLVIGGLGIGALILFPFGSEWFYHKRFTRKLEGYHSILQLSPPAYEPRAVEGKKIFCLGGSTTAWADSQGQDWPSRVQSKLREQTREESVQIYNLGKEWYTTLHSLINYETNLRTHKPDMIIVMHGVNDLLMNADFSYFSTGAFREDYVHFLGPIKDLI
;
A
#
# COMPACT_ATOMS: atom_id res chain seq x y z
N MET A 1 15.12 37.94 -28.07
CA MET A 1 15.64 37.49 -29.38
C MET A 1 15.37 36.02 -29.51
N ASN A 2 14.57 35.62 -30.49
CA ASN A 2 14.33 34.20 -30.76
C ASN A 2 15.60 33.57 -31.30
N ARG A 3 16.17 32.61 -30.56
CA ARG A 3 17.30 31.82 -31.06
C ARG A 3 16.76 30.62 -31.84
N PRO A 4 17.19 30.40 -33.10
CA PRO A 4 16.83 29.19 -33.82
C PRO A 4 17.40 27.96 -33.10
N LEU A 5 16.68 26.84 -33.16
CA LEU A 5 17.14 25.58 -32.56
C LEU A 5 18.44 25.10 -33.23
N ALA A 6 19.45 24.81 -32.43
CA ALA A 6 20.70 24.25 -32.91
C ALA A 6 20.56 22.74 -33.15
N ARG A 7 21.42 22.18 -34.02
CA ARG A 7 21.49 20.72 -34.26
C ARG A 7 21.66 19.91 -32.97
N ASN A 8 22.38 20.47 -31.98
CA ASN A 8 22.59 19.83 -30.68
C ASN A 8 21.31 19.80 -29.82
N ASP A 9 20.38 20.73 -30.02
CA ASP A 9 19.10 20.72 -29.31
C ASP A 9 18.23 19.53 -29.78
N ALA A 10 18.26 19.20 -31.07
CA ALA A 10 17.55 18.04 -31.61
C ALA A 10 18.03 16.72 -30.98
N LEU A 11 19.34 16.55 -30.79
CA LEU A 11 19.89 15.36 -30.12
C LEU A 11 19.46 15.31 -28.65
N LEU A 12 19.49 16.44 -27.94
CA LEU A 12 19.04 16.52 -26.56
C LEU A 12 17.56 16.13 -26.42
N PHE A 13 16.69 16.66 -27.30
CA PHE A 13 15.28 16.30 -27.31
C PHE A 13 15.06 14.83 -27.62
N LEU A 14 15.83 14.25 -28.55
CA LEU A 14 15.75 12.82 -28.84
C LEU A 14 16.13 11.97 -27.62
N ILE A 15 17.23 12.30 -26.94
CA ILE A 15 17.63 11.61 -25.70
C ILE A 15 16.52 11.72 -24.66
N PHE A 16 15.96 12.92 -24.48
CA PHE A 16 14.89 13.14 -23.52
C PHE A 16 13.66 12.29 -23.87
N LEU A 17 13.22 12.28 -25.13
CA LEU A 17 12.12 11.44 -25.63
C LEU A 17 12.35 9.95 -25.40
N VAL A 18 13.57 9.46 -25.64
CA VAL A 18 13.92 8.05 -25.37
C VAL A 18 13.85 7.74 -23.88
N PHE A 19 14.42 8.59 -23.02
CA PHE A 19 14.36 8.41 -21.57
C PHE A 19 12.93 8.52 -21.02
N GLY A 20 12.15 9.47 -21.51
CA GLY A 20 10.73 9.62 -21.17
C GLY A 20 9.95 8.38 -21.58
N GLY A 21 10.13 7.90 -22.81
CA GLY A 21 9.50 6.68 -23.30
C GLY A 21 9.87 5.46 -22.44
N TRP A 22 11.14 5.29 -22.10
CA TRP A 22 11.61 4.23 -21.21
C TRP A 22 10.99 4.33 -19.80
N PHE A 23 10.95 5.54 -19.23
CA PHE A 23 10.36 5.81 -17.92
C PHE A 23 8.85 5.50 -17.89
N PHE A 24 8.09 5.97 -18.89
CA PHE A 24 6.65 5.68 -19.00
C PHE A 24 6.38 4.21 -19.30
N TYR A 25 7.23 3.54 -20.06
CA TYR A 25 7.11 2.10 -20.27
C TYR A 25 7.24 1.32 -18.97
N GLY A 26 8.15 1.73 -18.08
CA GLY A 26 8.25 1.18 -16.72
C GLY A 26 6.99 1.43 -15.89
N PHE A 27 6.48 2.68 -15.90
CA PHE A 27 5.28 3.05 -15.13
C PHE A 27 3.98 2.39 -15.64
N THR A 28 3.87 2.14 -16.93
CA THR A 28 2.69 1.49 -17.55
C THR A 28 2.72 -0.03 -17.39
N ARG A 29 3.86 -0.60 -17.01
CA ARG A 29 4.03 -1.98 -16.58
C ARG A 29 4.20 -2.06 -15.07
N THR A 30 3.28 -1.45 -14.33
CA THR A 30 3.18 -1.67 -12.90
C THR A 30 3.06 -3.16 -12.62
N ASP A 31 3.75 -3.61 -11.56
CA ASP A 31 3.61 -4.97 -11.07
C ASP A 31 2.11 -5.32 -10.94
N PRO A 32 1.65 -6.44 -11.53
CA PRO A 32 0.25 -6.86 -11.47
C PRO A 32 -0.32 -6.86 -10.04
N TYR A 33 0.55 -7.13 -9.06
CA TYR A 33 0.23 -7.14 -7.65
C TYR A 33 -0.07 -5.73 -7.11
N LEU A 34 0.79 -4.75 -7.42
CA LEU A 34 0.58 -3.34 -7.07
C LEU A 34 -0.64 -2.77 -7.80
N ALA A 35 -0.84 -3.16 -9.06
CA ALA A 35 -1.98 -2.74 -9.89
C ALA A 35 -3.33 -3.23 -9.34
N ALA A 36 -3.38 -4.43 -8.76
CA ALA A 36 -4.59 -4.98 -8.15
C ALA A 36 -5.01 -4.26 -6.86
N GLN A 37 -4.05 -3.65 -6.14
CA GLN A 37 -4.30 -2.97 -4.87
C GLN A 37 -4.42 -1.44 -4.98
N THR A 38 -3.91 -0.87 -6.06
CA THR A 38 -4.01 0.58 -6.31
C THR A 38 -5.37 0.94 -6.89
N SER A 39 -5.91 2.08 -6.44
CA SER A 39 -7.16 2.58 -7.03
C SER A 39 -6.95 2.83 -8.52
N TRP A 40 -8.00 2.67 -9.32
CA TRP A 40 -7.94 2.97 -10.76
C TRP A 40 -7.40 4.38 -11.05
N MET A 41 -7.68 5.33 -10.14
CA MET A 41 -7.16 6.70 -10.19
C MET A 41 -5.64 6.74 -10.04
N LEU A 42 -5.05 5.94 -9.15
CA LEU A 42 -3.60 5.86 -9.04
C LEU A 42 -2.99 5.07 -10.20
N ALA A 43 -3.58 3.93 -10.56
CA ALA A 43 -3.06 3.05 -11.61
C ALA A 43 -3.08 3.71 -13.00
N LYS A 44 -4.10 4.52 -13.32
CA LYS A 44 -4.22 5.20 -14.63
C LYS A 44 -3.96 6.70 -14.57
N GLY A 45 -4.34 7.36 -13.48
CA GLY A 45 -4.18 8.80 -13.32
C GLY A 45 -2.72 9.19 -13.10
N LEU A 46 -1.94 8.42 -12.32
CA LEU A 46 -0.53 8.75 -12.09
C LEU A 46 0.32 8.71 -13.39
N PRO A 47 0.21 7.68 -14.26
CA PRO A 47 0.87 7.70 -15.56
C PRO A 47 0.42 8.86 -16.46
N LEU A 48 -0.89 9.18 -16.48
CA LEU A 48 -1.42 10.29 -17.27
C LEU A 48 -0.91 11.65 -16.77
N CYS A 49 -0.96 11.88 -15.46
CA CYS A 49 -0.39 13.09 -14.83
C CYS A 49 1.11 13.19 -15.13
N GLY A 50 1.84 12.08 -15.03
CA GLY A 50 3.25 12.03 -15.41
C GLY A 50 3.45 12.46 -16.86
N ALA A 51 2.67 11.92 -17.80
CA ALA A 51 2.78 12.24 -19.23
C ALA A 51 2.51 13.73 -19.51
N VAL A 52 1.50 14.31 -18.87
CA VAL A 52 1.21 15.74 -18.95
C VAL A 52 2.37 16.57 -18.41
N LEU A 53 2.89 16.23 -17.22
CA LEU A 53 4.02 16.93 -16.62
C LEU A 53 5.28 16.84 -17.48
N TYR A 54 5.51 15.69 -18.11
CA TYR A 54 6.63 15.47 -19.03
C TYR A 54 6.53 16.36 -20.28
N VAL A 55 5.34 16.46 -20.90
CA VAL A 55 5.11 17.36 -22.04
C VAL A 55 5.28 18.82 -21.62
N LEU A 56 4.74 19.21 -20.47
CA LEU A 56 4.92 20.56 -19.93
C LEU A 56 6.41 20.88 -19.70
N PHE A 57 7.17 19.93 -19.16
CA PHE A 57 8.61 20.09 -18.98
C PHE A 57 9.35 20.27 -20.32
N LEU A 58 8.98 19.52 -21.35
CA LEU A 58 9.52 19.69 -22.70
C LEU A 58 9.21 21.08 -23.27
N LEU A 59 7.99 21.59 -23.08
CA LEU A 59 7.60 22.94 -23.51
C LEU A 59 8.38 24.02 -22.76
N LEU A 60 8.62 23.84 -21.45
CA LEU A 60 9.45 24.75 -20.65
C LEU A 60 10.90 24.76 -21.14
N LEU A 61 11.47 23.58 -21.42
CA LEU A 61 12.81 23.48 -22.00
C LEU A 61 12.90 24.13 -23.37
N LEU A 62 11.89 23.92 -24.22
CA LEU A 62 11.83 24.54 -25.54
C LEU A 62 11.74 26.06 -25.43
N GLY A 63 10.88 26.58 -24.55
CA GLY A 63 10.77 28.01 -24.25
C GLY A 63 12.08 28.61 -23.75
N LEU A 64 12.79 27.91 -22.87
CA LEU A 64 14.11 28.32 -22.37
C LEU A 64 15.16 28.37 -23.49
N ARG A 65 15.17 27.37 -24.39
CA ARG A 65 16.15 27.27 -25.48
C ARG A 65 15.95 28.31 -26.57
N THR A 66 14.70 28.53 -26.95
CA THR A 66 14.29 29.51 -27.97
C THR A 66 14.38 30.95 -27.46
N GLY A 67 14.49 31.15 -26.14
CA GLY A 67 14.56 32.47 -25.50
C GLY A 67 13.20 33.10 -25.20
N TYR A 68 12.10 32.36 -25.37
CA TYR A 68 10.76 32.77 -24.93
C TYR A 68 10.62 32.76 -23.39
N LEU A 69 11.39 31.92 -22.70
CA LEU A 69 11.44 31.82 -21.25
C LEU A 69 12.84 32.21 -20.76
N SER A 70 12.92 33.09 -19.76
CA SER A 70 14.18 33.37 -19.09
C SER A 70 14.59 32.20 -18.17
N SER A 71 15.88 32.08 -17.88
CA SER A 71 16.38 31.08 -16.92
C SER A 71 15.75 31.27 -15.53
N SER A 72 15.55 32.52 -15.10
CA SER A 72 14.91 32.80 -13.81
C SER A 72 13.46 32.30 -13.77
N SER A 73 12.67 32.57 -14.80
CA SER A 73 11.29 32.07 -14.90
C SER A 73 11.25 30.54 -14.94
N PHE A 74 12.19 29.89 -15.64
CA PHE A 74 12.31 28.43 -15.63
C PHE A 74 12.52 27.88 -14.22
N PHE A 75 13.54 28.39 -13.51
CA PHE A 75 13.83 27.92 -12.15
C PHE A 75 12.72 28.24 -11.15
N LEU A 76 12.02 29.37 -11.32
CA LEU A 76 10.85 29.69 -10.50
C LEU A 76 9.70 28.70 -10.72
N VAL A 77 9.41 28.31 -11.96
CA VAL A 77 8.37 27.31 -12.25
C VAL A 77 8.76 25.94 -11.69
N ILE A 78 9.99 25.47 -11.95
CA ILE A 78 10.45 24.18 -11.44
C ILE A 78 10.51 24.17 -9.90
N GLY A 79 11.03 25.24 -9.29
CA GLY A 79 11.08 25.38 -7.84
C GLY A 79 9.68 25.44 -7.22
N GLY A 80 8.75 26.17 -7.83
CA GLY A 80 7.36 26.24 -7.40
C GLY A 80 6.64 24.89 -7.47
N LEU A 81 6.86 24.12 -8.56
CA LEU A 81 6.35 22.75 -8.67
C LEU A 81 6.97 21.83 -7.61
N GLY A 82 8.28 21.95 -7.35
CA GLY A 82 8.97 21.19 -6.31
C GLY A 82 8.43 21.46 -4.91
N ILE A 83 8.30 22.74 -4.54
CA ILE A 83 7.70 23.15 -3.26
C ILE A 83 6.24 22.71 -3.17
N GLY A 84 5.46 22.90 -4.25
CA GLY A 84 4.08 22.45 -4.31
C GLY A 84 3.96 20.94 -4.10
N ALA A 85 4.84 20.14 -4.71
CA ALA A 85 4.89 18.70 -4.47
C ALA A 85 5.26 18.36 -3.03
N LEU A 86 6.24 19.05 -2.43
CA LEU A 86 6.61 18.86 -1.01
C LEU A 86 5.48 19.22 -0.04
N ILE A 87 4.65 20.21 -0.38
CA ILE A 87 3.47 20.57 0.42
C ILE A 87 2.35 19.57 0.20
N LEU A 88 2.05 19.21 -1.05
CA LEU A 88 0.95 18.29 -1.38
C LEU A 88 1.22 16.85 -0.96
N PHE A 89 2.49 16.43 -0.92
CA PHE A 89 2.88 15.08 -0.55
C PHE A 89 2.38 14.67 0.84
N PRO A 90 2.64 15.40 1.94
CA PRO A 90 2.12 15.05 3.25
C PRO A 90 0.58 15.06 3.30
N PHE A 91 -0.11 15.98 2.60
CA PHE A 91 -1.57 15.96 2.55
C PHE A 91 -2.12 14.75 1.79
N GLY A 92 -1.52 14.40 0.65
CA GLY A 92 -1.89 13.23 -0.14
C GLY A 92 -1.59 11.94 0.59
N SER A 93 -0.43 11.87 1.24
CA SER A 93 0.00 10.78 2.10
C SER A 93 -0.98 10.61 3.27
N GLU A 94 -1.19 11.66 4.07
CA GLU A 94 -2.11 11.63 5.21
C GLU A 94 -3.52 11.24 4.77
N TRP A 95 -4.06 11.84 3.69
CA TRP A 95 -5.38 11.48 3.18
C TRP A 95 -5.47 10.02 2.76
N PHE A 96 -4.45 9.50 2.06
CA PHE A 96 -4.42 8.11 1.60
C PHE A 96 -4.28 7.13 2.77
N TYR A 97 -3.29 7.34 3.64
CA TYR A 97 -3.03 6.49 4.80
C TYR A 97 -4.19 6.54 5.81
N HIS A 98 -4.72 7.72 6.08
CA HIS A 98 -5.82 7.89 7.02
C HIS A 98 -7.09 7.19 6.52
N LYS A 99 -7.41 7.35 5.23
CA LYS A 99 -8.59 6.72 4.62
C LYS A 99 -8.47 5.20 4.55
N ARG A 100 -7.27 4.66 4.29
CA ARG A 100 -7.05 3.23 4.05
C ARG A 100 -6.76 2.44 5.31
N PHE A 101 -5.98 2.98 6.24
CA PHE A 101 -5.38 2.18 7.32
C PHE A 101 -5.84 2.58 8.72
N THR A 102 -6.05 3.87 9.01
CA THR A 102 -6.37 4.35 10.37
C THR A 102 -7.83 4.73 10.57
N ARG A 103 -8.68 4.56 9.55
CA ARG A 103 -10.13 4.80 9.68
C ARG A 103 -10.69 3.95 10.82
N LYS A 104 -11.17 4.60 11.89
CA LYS A 104 -11.68 4.00 13.14
C LYS A 104 -10.63 3.46 14.12
N LEU A 105 -9.37 3.88 14.03
CA LEU A 105 -8.34 3.42 14.98
C LEU A 105 -8.67 3.74 16.44
N GLU A 106 -9.39 4.84 16.68
CA GLU A 106 -9.85 5.29 18.00
C GLU A 106 -10.65 4.23 18.77
N GLY A 107 -11.28 3.28 18.07
CA GLY A 107 -12.03 2.18 18.68
C GLY A 107 -11.19 0.96 19.05
N TYR A 108 -9.87 0.99 18.83
CA TYR A 108 -9.01 -0.19 18.94
C TYR A 108 -7.76 0.07 19.78
N HIS A 109 -7.15 -1.01 20.26
CA HIS A 109 -5.90 -0.94 21.02
C HIS A 109 -4.79 -0.27 20.20
N SER A 110 -4.05 0.67 20.80
CA SER A 110 -3.06 1.50 20.11
C SER A 110 -1.94 0.71 19.42
N ILE A 111 -1.55 -0.45 19.99
CA ILE A 111 -0.58 -1.36 19.38
C ILE A 111 -1.06 -1.90 18.02
N LEU A 112 -2.38 -1.99 17.76
CA LEU A 112 -2.86 -2.58 16.51
C LEU A 112 -2.47 -1.78 15.27
N GLN A 113 -2.45 -0.44 15.38
CA GLN A 113 -2.00 0.53 14.36
C GLN A 113 -2.78 0.57 13.04
N LEU A 114 -3.43 -0.54 12.71
CA LEU A 114 -4.33 -0.75 11.60
C LEU A 114 -5.64 -1.25 12.18
N SER A 115 -6.75 -0.71 11.69
CA SER A 115 -8.07 -1.18 12.09
C SER A 115 -8.19 -2.69 11.77
N PRO A 116 -8.47 -3.55 12.77
CA PRO A 116 -8.63 -4.97 12.54
C PRO A 116 -9.81 -5.26 11.60
N PRO A 117 -9.81 -6.43 10.92
CA PRO A 117 -10.95 -6.86 10.13
C PRO A 117 -12.19 -6.96 11.02
N ALA A 118 -13.32 -6.43 10.54
CA ALA A 118 -14.58 -6.55 11.26
C ALA A 118 -15.07 -8.00 11.24
N TYR A 119 -15.50 -8.50 12.39
CA TYR A 119 -16.28 -9.73 12.45
C TYR A 119 -17.74 -9.41 12.12
N GLU A 120 -18.22 -9.94 11.00
CA GLU A 120 -19.62 -9.84 10.59
C GLU A 120 -20.30 -11.20 10.76
N PRO A 121 -21.10 -11.41 11.82
CA PRO A 121 -21.77 -12.68 12.04
C PRO A 121 -22.69 -13.00 10.86
N ARG A 122 -22.65 -14.26 10.41
CA ARG A 122 -23.56 -14.76 9.36
C ARG A 122 -24.81 -15.31 10.03
N ALA A 123 -25.94 -15.24 9.33
CA ALA A 123 -27.24 -15.71 9.86
C ALA A 123 -27.30 -17.22 10.11
N VAL A 124 -26.34 -17.99 9.59
CA VAL A 124 -26.27 -19.43 9.77
C VAL A 124 -25.68 -19.74 11.15
N GLU A 125 -26.49 -20.36 12.00
CA GLU A 125 -26.04 -20.90 13.27
C GLU A 125 -25.13 -22.11 13.06
N GLY A 126 -24.03 -22.18 13.80
CA GLY A 126 -23.08 -23.29 13.69
C GLY A 126 -21.68 -22.96 14.18
N LYS A 127 -20.70 -23.79 13.78
CA LYS A 127 -19.31 -23.69 14.24
C LYS A 127 -18.64 -22.47 13.61
N LYS A 128 -18.07 -21.61 14.45
CA LYS A 128 -17.30 -20.43 14.04
C LYS A 128 -15.82 -20.72 14.13
N ILE A 129 -15.14 -20.65 12.99
CA ILE A 129 -13.69 -20.80 12.89
C ILE A 129 -13.08 -19.45 12.52
N PHE A 130 -12.22 -18.92 13.38
CA PHE A 130 -11.53 -17.64 13.14
C PHE A 130 -10.13 -17.91 12.61
N CYS A 131 -9.81 -17.40 11.41
CA CYS A 131 -8.48 -17.47 10.84
C CYS A 131 -7.76 -16.14 11.08
N LEU A 132 -6.75 -16.15 11.95
CA LEU A 132 -5.92 -14.99 12.30
C LEU A 132 -4.58 -15.07 11.58
N GLY A 133 -4.01 -13.93 11.22
CA GLY A 133 -2.70 -13.90 10.58
C GLY A 133 -2.33 -12.56 9.98
N GLY A 134 -1.18 -12.56 9.32
CA GLY A 134 -0.67 -11.44 8.53
C GLY A 134 -1.33 -11.33 7.15
N SER A 135 -0.60 -10.71 6.21
CA SER A 135 -0.99 -10.58 4.80
C SER A 135 -1.24 -11.93 4.10
N THR A 136 -0.53 -12.99 4.49
CA THR A 136 -0.71 -14.35 3.97
C THR A 136 -2.10 -14.93 4.28
N THR A 137 -2.75 -14.45 5.34
CA THR A 137 -4.13 -14.80 5.68
C THR A 137 -5.11 -13.78 5.11
N ALA A 138 -4.78 -12.49 5.18
CA ALA A 138 -5.67 -11.42 4.74
C ALA A 138 -5.94 -11.42 3.24
N TRP A 139 -4.96 -11.77 2.41
CA TRP A 139 -5.03 -11.54 0.98
C TRP A 139 -5.63 -12.69 0.19
N ALA A 140 -6.49 -12.30 -0.74
CA ALA A 140 -6.90 -13.13 -1.85
C ALA A 140 -5.78 -13.28 -2.87
N ASP A 141 -5.77 -14.42 -3.57
CA ASP A 141 -4.91 -14.62 -4.72
C ASP A 141 -5.44 -13.91 -5.98
N SER A 142 -4.80 -14.17 -7.13
CA SER A 142 -5.17 -13.54 -8.41
C SER A 142 -6.59 -13.89 -8.89
N GLN A 143 -7.22 -14.92 -8.31
CA GLN A 143 -8.61 -15.31 -8.58
C GLN A 143 -9.60 -14.71 -7.57
N GLY A 144 -9.13 -13.82 -6.68
CA GLY A 144 -9.97 -13.20 -5.66
C GLY A 144 -10.33 -14.14 -4.50
N GLN A 145 -9.60 -15.25 -4.33
CA GLN A 145 -9.85 -16.20 -3.24
C GLN A 145 -8.72 -16.21 -2.22
N ASP A 146 -9.06 -15.97 -0.95
CA ASP A 146 -8.16 -16.21 0.17
C ASP A 146 -8.17 -17.69 0.62
N TRP A 147 -7.14 -18.10 1.35
CA TRP A 147 -7.05 -19.49 1.82
C TRP A 147 -8.16 -19.86 2.82
N PRO A 148 -8.62 -19.00 3.77
CA PRO A 148 -9.73 -19.35 4.65
C PRO A 148 -11.02 -19.69 3.88
N SER A 149 -11.34 -18.92 2.85
CA SER A 149 -12.49 -19.16 1.97
C SER A 149 -12.37 -20.47 1.21
N ARG A 150 -11.16 -20.83 0.75
CA ARG A 150 -10.89 -22.13 0.12
C ARG A 150 -11.08 -23.30 1.07
N VAL A 151 -10.62 -23.16 2.32
CA VAL A 151 -10.84 -24.18 3.35
C VAL A 151 -12.33 -24.35 3.60
N GLN A 152 -13.10 -23.26 3.65
CA GLN A 152 -14.56 -23.34 3.82
C GLN A 152 -15.22 -24.10 2.67
N SER A 153 -14.91 -23.73 1.42
CA SER A 153 -15.47 -24.39 0.24
C SER A 153 -15.13 -25.87 0.19
N LYS A 154 -13.86 -26.24 0.46
CA LYS A 154 -13.43 -27.64 0.50
C LYS A 154 -14.07 -28.43 1.62
N LEU A 155 -14.20 -27.84 2.81
CA LEU A 155 -14.84 -28.49 3.94
C LEU A 155 -16.31 -28.80 3.64
N ARG A 156 -17.03 -27.84 3.03
CA ARG A 156 -18.42 -28.02 2.60
C ARG A 156 -18.55 -29.09 1.52
N GLU A 157 -17.67 -29.09 0.52
CA GLU A 157 -17.64 -30.12 -0.51
C GLU A 157 -17.45 -31.53 0.07
N GLN A 158 -16.55 -31.68 1.03
CA GLN A 158 -16.20 -32.98 1.62
C GLN A 158 -17.21 -33.49 2.65
N THR A 159 -17.77 -32.60 3.46
CA THR A 159 -18.62 -32.98 4.61
C THR A 159 -20.11 -32.73 4.38
N ARG A 160 -20.45 -31.91 3.38
CA ARG A 160 -21.81 -31.35 3.16
C ARG A 160 -22.34 -30.53 4.34
N GLU A 161 -21.46 -30.08 5.23
CA GLU A 161 -21.81 -29.32 6.42
C GLU A 161 -21.78 -27.80 6.15
N GLU A 162 -22.95 -27.18 6.05
CA GLU A 162 -23.09 -25.74 5.81
C GLU A 162 -23.01 -24.92 7.10
N SER A 163 -23.15 -25.54 8.28
CA SER A 163 -23.11 -24.83 9.56
C SER A 163 -21.70 -24.36 9.96
N VAL A 164 -20.64 -24.86 9.32
CA VAL A 164 -19.28 -24.37 9.56
C VAL A 164 -19.05 -23.05 8.82
N GLN A 165 -18.80 -21.99 9.59
CA GLN A 165 -18.46 -20.65 9.13
C GLN A 165 -16.99 -20.36 9.41
N ILE A 166 -16.23 -20.08 8.35
CA ILE A 166 -14.83 -19.67 8.45
C ILE A 166 -14.74 -18.18 8.15
N TYR A 167 -14.08 -17.45 9.06
CA TYR A 167 -13.90 -16.01 8.99
C TYR A 167 -12.43 -15.69 8.73
N ASN A 168 -12.17 -15.00 7.62
CA ASN A 168 -10.86 -14.41 7.37
C ASN A 168 -10.72 -13.13 8.20
N LEU A 169 -9.94 -13.22 9.27
CA LEU A 169 -9.64 -12.12 10.20
C LEU A 169 -8.13 -11.82 10.18
N GLY A 170 -7.47 -12.12 9.06
CA GLY A 170 -6.10 -11.73 8.80
C GLY A 170 -5.98 -10.24 8.47
N LYS A 171 -4.86 -9.63 8.83
CA LYS A 171 -4.56 -8.23 8.51
C LYS A 171 -3.12 -8.09 8.05
N GLU A 172 -2.92 -7.29 7.00
CA GLU A 172 -1.60 -6.90 6.53
C GLU A 172 -0.73 -6.43 7.70
N TRP A 173 0.56 -6.78 7.66
CA TRP A 173 1.56 -6.39 8.66
C TRP A 173 1.33 -6.88 10.10
N TYR A 174 0.25 -7.60 10.41
CA TYR A 174 0.08 -8.15 11.75
C TYR A 174 1.18 -9.17 12.07
N THR A 175 1.70 -9.08 13.29
CA THR A 175 2.52 -10.10 13.95
C THR A 175 1.64 -10.98 14.84
N THR A 176 2.24 -12.00 15.46
CA THR A 176 1.55 -12.82 16.47
C THR A 176 0.95 -11.97 17.60
N LEU A 177 1.67 -10.96 18.10
CA LEU A 177 1.18 -10.06 19.15
C LEU A 177 -0.05 -9.26 18.70
N HIS A 178 -0.06 -8.75 17.47
CA HIS A 178 -1.23 -8.03 16.93
C HIS A 178 -2.46 -8.93 16.91
N SER A 179 -2.32 -10.19 16.46
CA SER A 179 -3.43 -11.14 16.46
C SER A 179 -3.89 -11.51 17.87
N LEU A 180 -2.98 -11.64 18.84
CA LEU A 180 -3.33 -11.90 20.23
C LEU A 180 -4.13 -10.74 20.82
N ILE A 181 -3.66 -9.50 20.66
CA ILE A 181 -4.37 -8.30 21.13
C ILE A 181 -5.74 -8.23 20.47
N ASN A 182 -5.81 -8.35 19.14
CA ASN A 182 -7.09 -8.30 18.43
C ASN A 182 -8.06 -9.39 18.92
N TYR A 183 -7.54 -10.60 19.18
CA TYR A 183 -8.36 -11.67 19.73
C TYR A 183 -8.93 -11.29 21.10
N GLU A 184 -8.07 -10.92 22.05
CA GLU A 184 -8.48 -10.62 23.41
C GLU A 184 -9.41 -9.41 23.50
N THR A 185 -9.15 -8.36 22.73
CA THR A 185 -9.92 -7.11 22.84
C THR A 185 -11.19 -7.10 22.00
N ASN A 186 -11.21 -7.77 20.84
CA ASN A 186 -12.29 -7.62 19.87
C ASN A 186 -13.02 -8.92 19.53
N LEU A 187 -12.34 -10.08 19.55
CA LEU A 187 -12.92 -11.30 18.98
C LEU A 187 -13.35 -12.34 20.02
N ARG A 188 -12.75 -12.34 21.21
CA ARG A 188 -12.97 -13.35 22.24
C ARG A 188 -14.43 -13.41 22.71
N THR A 189 -15.11 -12.27 22.78
CA THR A 189 -16.52 -12.17 23.17
C THR A 189 -17.46 -12.89 22.19
N HIS A 190 -17.02 -13.08 20.94
CA HIS A 190 -17.77 -13.82 19.92
C HIS A 190 -17.68 -15.34 20.08
N LYS A 191 -16.89 -15.86 21.03
CA LYS A 191 -16.77 -17.28 21.38
C LYS A 191 -16.59 -18.18 20.13
N PRO A 192 -15.48 -18.06 19.39
CA PRO A 192 -15.19 -18.98 18.30
C PRO A 192 -14.98 -20.40 18.83
N ASP A 193 -15.38 -21.40 18.05
CA ASP A 193 -15.18 -22.81 18.37
C ASP A 193 -13.76 -23.28 18.05
N MET A 194 -13.10 -22.60 17.11
CA MET A 194 -11.73 -22.86 16.70
C MET A 194 -11.06 -21.59 16.23
N ILE A 195 -9.76 -21.48 16.51
CA ILE A 195 -8.90 -20.42 16.02
C ILE A 195 -7.75 -21.07 15.26
N ILE A 196 -7.53 -20.63 14.02
CA ILE A 196 -6.41 -21.03 13.19
C ILE A 196 -5.50 -19.82 13.05
N VAL A 197 -4.22 -19.97 13.38
CA VAL A 197 -3.24 -18.87 13.34
C VAL A 197 -2.15 -19.19 12.33
N MET A 198 -1.88 -18.26 11.42
CA MET A 198 -0.76 -18.33 10.49
C MET A 198 0.05 -17.03 10.55
N HIS A 199 1.26 -17.13 11.09
CA HIS A 199 2.21 -16.02 11.30
C HIS A 199 3.65 -16.48 11.11
N GLY A 200 4.59 -15.54 11.24
CA GLY A 200 6.02 -15.82 11.26
C GLY A 200 6.83 -14.79 10.47
N VAL A 201 6.40 -14.45 9.25
CA VAL A 201 7.19 -13.54 8.39
C VAL A 201 7.26 -12.12 8.96
N ASN A 202 6.15 -11.58 9.46
CA ASN A 202 6.15 -10.23 10.04
C ASN A 202 6.85 -10.21 11.39
N ASP A 203 6.68 -11.24 12.21
CA ASP A 203 7.44 -11.41 13.45
C ASP A 203 8.94 -11.40 13.18
N LEU A 204 9.40 -12.14 12.16
CA LEU A 204 10.82 -12.14 11.77
C LEU A 204 11.27 -10.78 11.22
N LEU A 205 10.50 -10.18 10.30
CA LEU A 205 10.87 -8.91 9.68
C LEU A 205 10.82 -7.74 10.66
N MET A 206 9.99 -7.77 11.69
CA MET A 206 9.80 -6.62 12.57
C MET A 206 10.54 -6.75 13.88
N ASN A 207 10.76 -7.99 14.33
CA ASN A 207 11.36 -8.26 15.64
C ASN A 207 12.83 -8.67 15.55
N ALA A 208 13.35 -9.03 14.37
CA ALA A 208 14.75 -9.42 14.26
C ALA A 208 15.73 -8.23 14.21
N ASP A 209 16.81 -8.30 15.01
CA ASP A 209 17.90 -7.32 15.11
C ASP A 209 18.51 -6.91 13.77
N PHE A 210 18.50 -7.83 12.80
CA PHE A 210 19.12 -7.65 11.49
C PHE A 210 18.16 -7.12 10.42
N SER A 211 16.89 -6.89 10.77
CA SER A 211 15.91 -6.45 9.79
C SER A 211 15.93 -4.93 9.62
N TYR A 212 15.82 -4.49 8.36
CA TYR A 212 15.61 -3.09 8.01
C TYR A 212 14.33 -2.49 8.64
N PHE A 213 13.35 -3.34 8.96
CA PHE A 213 12.08 -2.90 9.57
C PHE A 213 12.09 -2.94 11.11
N SER A 214 13.22 -3.24 11.75
CA SER A 214 13.34 -3.16 13.21
C SER A 214 13.97 -1.82 13.62
N THR A 215 13.45 -1.18 14.67
CA THR A 215 14.01 0.08 15.20
C THR A 215 15.01 -0.11 16.35
N GLY A 216 15.46 -1.35 16.59
CA GLY A 216 16.45 -1.65 17.62
C GLY A 216 16.74 -3.14 17.78
N ALA A 217 17.36 -3.47 18.92
CA ALA A 217 17.53 -4.86 19.33
C ALA A 217 16.19 -5.52 19.66
N PHE A 218 16.11 -6.84 19.44
CA PHE A 218 14.98 -7.70 19.71
C PHE A 218 14.53 -7.52 21.15
N ARG A 219 13.22 -7.44 21.33
CA ARG A 219 12.59 -7.45 22.64
C ARG A 219 11.32 -8.28 22.57
N GLU A 220 11.14 -9.15 23.56
CA GLU A 220 9.95 -10.00 23.69
C GLU A 220 8.65 -9.21 23.88
N ASP A 221 8.74 -7.94 24.29
CA ASP A 221 7.61 -7.05 24.52
C ASP A 221 7.09 -6.35 23.24
N TYR A 222 7.74 -6.55 22.09
CA TYR A 222 7.43 -5.89 20.81
C TYR A 222 7.44 -4.34 20.87
N VAL A 223 7.99 -3.71 21.92
CA VAL A 223 7.97 -2.24 22.08
C VAL A 223 8.88 -1.53 21.07
N HIS A 224 9.87 -2.25 20.53
CA HIS A 224 10.73 -1.77 19.43
C HIS A 224 10.01 -1.81 18.07
N PHE A 225 8.82 -2.39 17.99
CA PHE A 225 7.98 -2.34 16.81
C PHE A 225 6.71 -1.56 17.11
N LEU A 226 6.75 -0.28 16.76
CA LEU A 226 5.61 0.60 16.90
C LEU A 226 4.79 0.58 15.62
N GLY A 227 4.60 -0.60 15.02
CA GLY A 227 3.74 -0.84 13.87
C GLY A 227 4.20 -0.25 12.53
N PRO A 228 3.59 -0.74 11.44
CA PRO A 228 4.09 -0.51 10.08
C PRO A 228 3.94 0.94 9.61
N ILE A 229 3.04 1.72 10.21
CA ILE A 229 2.82 3.12 9.80
C ILE A 229 3.86 4.03 10.42
N LYS A 230 4.15 3.85 11.70
CA LYS A 230 5.07 4.76 12.40
C LYS A 230 6.49 4.65 11.87
N ASP A 231 6.90 3.47 11.42
CA ASP A 231 8.23 3.24 10.87
C ASP A 231 8.35 3.67 9.39
N LEU A 232 7.25 4.08 8.75
CA LEU A 232 7.22 4.60 7.37
C LEU A 232 7.25 6.14 7.27
N ILE A 233 7.08 6.85 8.40
CA ILE A 233 7.02 8.32 8.48
C ILE A 233 8.29 8.85 9.15
#